data_AF-A0A354GZA9-F1
#
_entry.id   AF-A0A354GZA9-F1
#
_cell.length_a   1.000
_cell.length_b   1.000
_cell.length_c   1.000
_cell.angle_alpha   90.00
_cell.angle_beta   90.00
_cell.angle_gamma   90.00
#
_symmetry.space_group_name_H-M   'P 1'
#
loop_
_entity.id
_entity.type
_entity.pdbx_description
1 polymer ?
#
loop_
_entity_poly.entity_id
_entity_poly.type
_entity_poly.pdbx_seq_one_letter_code
_entity_poly.pdbx_strand_id
1 'polypeptide(L)' 'MISNAYCIIRETTEDRLDETESLEEAIRIARSLVREGQVGEPVSIEHRGKIIRQLVLMHDGMVEEEAII' A
#
# COMPACT_ATOMS: atom_id res chain seq x y z
N MET A 1 2.59 22.00 -6.04
CA MET A 1 2.39 21.00 -7.11
C MET A 1 1.72 19.82 -6.45
N ILE A 2 0.49 19.46 -6.84
CA ILE A 2 -0.13 18.22 -6.36
C ILE A 2 0.54 17.10 -7.16
N SER A 3 1.34 16.28 -6.50
CA SER A 3 1.91 15.09 -7.14
C SER A 3 0.76 14.19 -7.57
N ASN A 4 0.75 13.81 -8.84
CA ASN A 4 -0.17 12.80 -9.37
C ASN A 4 0.39 11.39 -9.17
N ALA A 5 1.47 11.22 -8.40
CA ALA A 5 1.98 9.91 -8.05
C ALA A 5 1.01 9.18 -7.10
N TYR A 6 1.11 7.87 -7.16
CA TYR A 6 0.63 6.92 -6.17
C TYR A 6 1.80 6.65 -5.22
N CYS A 7 1.62 6.99 -3.96
CA CYS A 7 2.59 6.77 -2.90
C CYS A 7 2.26 5.46 -2.21
N ILE A 8 3.26 4.65 -1.91
CA ILE A 8 3.08 3.44 -1.13
C ILE A 8 3.63 3.72 0.26
N ILE A 9 2.79 3.57 1.27
CA ILE A 9 3.08 3.92 2.65
C ILE A 9 2.87 2.73 3.57
N ARG A 10 3.68 2.64 4.62
CA ARG A 10 3.48 1.72 5.72
C ARG A 10 2.71 2.45 6.81
N GLU A 11 1.49 2.04 7.13
CA GLU A 11 0.65 2.83 8.04
C GLU A 11 1.17 2.85 9.48
N THR A 12 1.79 1.75 9.91
CA THR A 12 2.29 1.61 11.28
C THR A 12 3.40 2.60 11.62
N THR A 13 4.22 2.97 10.62
CA THR A 13 5.37 3.87 10.79
C THR A 13 5.24 5.17 10.01
N GLU A 14 4.19 5.33 9.20
CA GLU A 14 4.01 6.40 8.22
C GLU A 14 5.18 6.51 7.22
N ASP A 15 5.98 5.45 7.07
CA ASP A 15 7.12 5.44 6.16
C ASP A 15 6.65 5.37 4.71
N ARG A 16 7.21 6.25 3.88
CA ARG A 16 7.06 6.18 2.43
C ARG A 16 8.00 5.11 1.87
N LEU A 17 7.42 4.05 1.33
CA LEU A 17 8.15 2.90 0.79
C LEU A 17 8.53 3.08 -0.68
N ASP A 18 7.61 3.62 -1.49
CA ASP A 18 7.82 3.83 -2.93
C ASP A 18 6.86 4.89 -3.51
N GLU A 19 7.08 5.31 -4.76
CA GLU A 19 6.19 6.16 -5.54
C GLU A 19 6.18 5.80 -7.04
N THR A 20 5.01 5.89 -7.68
CA THR A 20 4.88 5.63 -9.12
C THR A 20 3.73 6.41 -9.73
N GLU A 21 3.78 6.70 -11.02
CA GLU A 21 2.70 7.42 -11.73
C GLU A 21 1.55 6.51 -12.17
N SER A 22 1.66 5.19 -11.99
CA SER A 22 0.64 4.20 -12.39
C SER A 22 0.04 3.46 -11.19
N LEU A 23 -1.30 3.43 -11.11
CA LEU A 23 -2.01 2.67 -10.09
C LEU A 23 -1.72 1.16 -10.18
N GLU A 24 -1.64 0.62 -11.39
CA GLU A 24 -1.37 -0.80 -11.60
C GLU A 24 0.01 -1.18 -11.05
N GLU A 25 0.99 -0.31 -11.30
CA GLU A 25 2.34 -0.47 -10.79
C GLU A 25 2.38 -0.33 -9.26
N ALA A 26 1.63 0.64 -8.71
CA ALA A 26 1.53 0.83 -7.26
C ALA A 26 0.96 -0.42 -6.58
N ILE A 27 -0.06 -1.04 -7.17
CA ILE A 27 -0.66 -2.29 -6.67
C ILE A 27 0.36 -3.43 -6.73
N ARG A 28 1.13 -3.53 -7.82
CA ARG A 28 2.16 -4.56 -7.99
C ARG A 28 3.22 -4.46 -6.90
N ILE A 29 3.74 -3.25 -6.67
CA ILE A 29 4.77 -2.97 -5.66
C ILE A 29 4.21 -3.21 -4.26
N ALA A 30 3.03 -2.67 -3.93
CA ALA A 30 2.42 -2.83 -2.62
C ALA A 30 2.18 -4.30 -2.28
N ARG A 31 1.73 -5.12 -3.24
CA ARG A 31 1.61 -6.58 -3.05
C ARG A 31 2.94 -7.27 -2.77
N SER A 32 4.05 -6.82 -3.36
CA SER A 32 5.38 -7.37 -3.05
C SER A 32 5.79 -6.99 -1.62
N LEU A 33 5.65 -5.71 -1.28
CA LEU A 33 6.03 -5.18 0.04
C LEU A 33 5.24 -5.82 1.18
N VAL A 34 3.95 -6.08 0.99
CA VAL A 34 3.12 -6.78 1.98
C VAL A 34 3.60 -8.22 2.20
N ARG A 35 4.03 -8.92 1.14
CA ARG A 35 4.56 -10.29 1.26
C ARG A 35 5.93 -10.37 1.92
N GLU A 36 6.74 -9.33 1.77
CA GLU A 36 8.05 -9.20 2.40
C GLU A 36 7.97 -8.66 3.84
N GLY A 37 6.82 -8.06 4.19
CA GLY A 37 6.55 -7.47 5.50
C GLY A 37 6.07 -8.45 6.56
N GLN A 38 5.52 -7.91 7.64
CA GLN A 38 4.97 -8.72 8.73
C GLN A 38 3.49 -9.04 8.49
N VAL A 39 3.06 -10.21 8.96
CA VAL A 39 1.65 -10.59 8.95
C VAL A 39 0.85 -9.60 9.82
N GLY A 40 -0.30 -9.15 9.30
CA GLY A 40 -1.17 -8.17 9.95
C GLY A 40 -0.68 -6.73 9.84
N GLU A 41 0.44 -6.47 9.14
CA GLU A 41 0.94 -5.12 8.92
C GLU A 41 0.44 -4.57 7.58
N PRO A 42 -0.35 -3.48 7.59
CA PRO A 42 -0.93 -2.93 6.38
C PRO A 42 0.05 -2.06 5.59
N VAL A 43 -0.06 -2.16 4.27
CA VAL A 43 0.57 -1.25 3.31
C VAL A 43 -0.53 -0.56 2.52
N SER A 44 -0.47 0.76 2.48
CA SER A 44 -1.49 1.60 1.86
C SER A 44 -0.97 2.30 0.62
N ILE A 45 -1.85 2.47 -0.36
CA ILE A 45 -1.61 3.26 -1.56
C ILE A 45 -2.35 4.57 -1.37
N GLU A 46 -1.59 5.65 -1.25
CA GLU A 46 -2.10 7.01 -1.18
C GLU A 46 -2.03 7.67 -2.57
N HIS A 47 -3.09 8.37 -2.95
CA HIS A 47 -3.08 9.24 -4.10
C HIS A 47 -3.76 10.57 -3.76
N ARG A 48 -3.06 11.68 -4.02
CA ARG A 48 -3.56 13.05 -3.73
C ARG A 48 -3.97 13.24 -2.26
N GLY A 49 -3.20 12.70 -1.32
CA GLY A 49 -3.45 12.82 0.11
C GLY A 49 -4.63 11.98 0.62
N LYS A 50 -5.06 10.97 -0.14
CA LYS A 50 -6.09 10.02 0.25
C LYS A 50 -5.62 8.60 0.05
N ILE A 51 -5.82 7.75 1.05
CA ILE A 51 -5.64 6.31 0.90
C ILE A 51 -6.76 5.79 0.00
N ILE A 52 -6.39 5.13 -1.09
CA ILE A 52 -7.32 4.61 -2.08
C ILE A 52 -7.35 3.08 -2.11
N ARG A 53 -6.32 2.42 -1.57
CA ARG A 53 -6.26 0.97 -1.34
C ARG A 53 -5.39 0.67 -0.13
N GLN A 54 -5.74 -0.38 0.60
CA GLN A 54 -4.97 -0.90 1.73
C GLN A 54 -4.85 -2.42 1.58
N LEU A 55 -3.64 -2.93 1.73
CA LEU A 55 -3.31 -4.34 1.54
C LEU A 55 -2.68 -4.87 2.81
N VAL A 56 -3.08 -6.06 3.24
CA VAL A 56 -2.55 -6.72 4.45
C VAL A 56 -2.22 -8.18 4.17
N LEU A 57 -1.14 -8.67 4.76
CA LEU A 57 -0.78 -10.08 4.72
C LEU A 57 -1.53 -10.80 5.85
N MET A 58 -2.32 -11.79 5.48
CA MET A 58 -3.09 -12.62 6.41
C MET A 58 -2.24 -13.79 6.94
N HIS A 59 -2.66 -14.39 8.06
CA HIS A 59 -1.96 -15.51 8.70
C HIS A 59 -1.85 -16.77 7.82
N ASP A 60 -2.72 -16.91 6.81
CA ASP A 60 -2.68 -17.99 5.83
C ASP A 60 -1.71 -17.71 4.65
N GLY A 61 -1.02 -16.56 4.67
CA GLY A 61 -0.10 -16.12 3.63
C GLY A 61 -0.77 -15.45 2.43
N MET A 62 -2.09 -15.22 2.48
CA MET A 62 -2.82 -14.50 1.44
C MET A 62 -2.72 -12.99 1.65
N VAL A 63 -2.70 -12.24 0.55
CA VAL A 63 -2.78 -10.78 0.58
C VAL A 63 -4.22 -10.37 0.32
N GLU A 64 -4.84 -9.74 1.30
CA GLU A 64 -6.21 -9.23 1.22
C GLU A 64 -6.22 -7.70 1.09
N GLU A 65 -7.29 -7.18 0.49
CA GLU A 65 -7.54 -5.73 0.40
C GLU A 65 -8.54 -5.35 1.49
N GLU A 66 -8.14 -4.45 2.39
CA GLU A 66 -9.03 -3.97 3.45
C GLU A 66 -9.98 -2.89 2.92
N ALA A 67 -11.20 -2.89 3.44
CA ALA A 67 -12.19 -1.88 3.10
C ALA A 67 -11.81 -0.54 3.77
N ILE A 68 -11.59 0.49 2.95
CA ILE A 68 -11.36 1.86 3.43
C ILE A 68 -12.74 2.49 3.73
N ILE A 69 -12.98 2.86 4.99
CA ILE A 69 -14.27 3.40 5.49
C ILE A 69 -14.26 4.92 5.49
#